data_AF-A0A7V2TWJ4-F1
#
_entry.id   AF-A0A7V2TWJ4-F1
#
_cell.length_a   1.000
_cell.length_b   1.000
_cell.length_c   1.000
_cell.angle_alpha   90.00
_cell.angle_beta   90.00
_cell.angle_gamma   90.00
#
_symmetry.space_group_name_H-M   'P 1'
#
loop_
_entity.id
_entity.type
_entity.pdbx_description
1 polymer ?
#
loop_
_entity_poly.entity_id
_entity_poly.type
_entity_poly.pdbx_seq_one_letter_code
_entity_poly.pdbx_strand_id
1 'polypeptide(L)'
;MPGNERLIKIFEHALQQELTGKAFFQSALHRMGWGSAVTAFQRLIREEERHIEMIEKILSGLSHGAPFDFPSLSPQEGLGNPFEERAKKEFFDRCLEGSMVPEVTIFNTAWLIEKDLSEFYEKMARQTEGKAREALIYLARWEQSHEKLFREFRDKFDEMYSRIPWGG
;
A
#
# COMPACT_ATOMS: atom_id res chain seq x y z
N MET A 1 18.73 5.28 24.52
CA MET A 1 18.29 4.20 25.41
C MET A 1 18.07 2.92 24.59
N PRO A 2 18.26 1.72 25.16
CA PRO A 2 18.18 0.44 24.42
C PRO A 2 16.86 0.24 23.65
N GLY A 3 15.75 0.80 24.16
CA GLY A 3 14.44 0.76 23.48
C GLY A 3 14.39 1.51 22.15
N ASN A 4 15.13 2.63 22.01
CA ASN A 4 15.14 3.42 20.78
C ASN A 4 15.86 2.69 19.64
N GLU A 5 16.92 1.93 19.93
CA GLU A 5 17.68 1.23 18.89
C GLU A 5 16.81 0.17 18.20
N ARG A 6 15.97 -0.54 18.95
CA ARG A 6 15.01 -1.49 18.39
C ARG A 6 13.95 -0.78 17.53
N LEU A 7 13.40 0.34 18.02
CA LEU A 7 12.41 1.11 17.27
C LEU A 7 12.99 1.67 15.97
N ILE A 8 14.22 2.18 16.01
CA ILE A 8 14.93 2.66 14.82
C ILE A 8 15.01 1.56 13.78
N LYS A 9 15.46 0.35 14.14
CA LYS A 9 15.54 -0.78 13.19
C LYS A 9 14.18 -1.19 12.61
N ILE A 10 13.11 -1.12 13.40
CA ILE A 10 11.74 -1.39 12.92
C ILE A 10 11.34 -0.35 11.86
N PHE A 11 11.52 0.93 12.16
CA PHE A 11 11.12 2.02 11.26
C PHE A 11 12.06 2.19 10.06
N GLU A 12 13.34 1.83 10.16
CA GLU A 12 14.25 1.74 9.02
C GLU A 12 13.81 0.65 8.04
N HIS A 13 13.42 -0.52 8.56
CA HIS A 13 12.87 -1.58 7.73
C HIS A 13 11.57 -1.13 7.06
N ALA A 14 10.65 -0.53 7.82
CA ALA A 14 9.41 0.05 7.30
C ALA A 14 9.69 1.03 6.15
N LEU A 15 10.60 1.99 6.36
CA LEU A 15 10.96 2.98 5.35
C LEU A 15 11.44 2.34 4.04
N GLN A 16 12.26 1.30 4.13
CA GLN A 16 12.73 0.57 2.95
C GLN A 16 11.60 -0.15 2.22
N GLN A 17 10.62 -0.70 2.95
CA GLN A 17 9.45 -1.35 2.35
C GLN A 17 8.57 -0.31 1.64
N GLU A 18 8.27 0.84 2.24
CA GLU A 18 7.46 1.89 1.59
C GLU A 18 8.15 2.47 0.35
N LEU A 19 9.47 2.69 0.42
CA LEU A 19 10.25 3.12 -0.74
C LEU A 19 10.18 2.09 -1.88
N THR A 20 10.21 0.80 -1.53
CA THR A 20 10.10 -0.30 -2.50
C THR A 20 8.69 -0.38 -3.10
N GLY A 21 7.65 -0.30 -2.28
CA GLY A 21 6.24 -0.26 -2.71
C GLY A 21 5.97 0.92 -3.65
N LYS A 22 6.38 2.12 -3.24
CA LYS A 22 6.30 3.34 -4.07
C LYS A 22 7.00 3.17 -5.42
N ALA A 23 8.24 2.66 -5.43
CA ALA A 23 9.00 2.46 -6.66
C ALA A 23 8.32 1.45 -7.60
N PHE A 24 7.73 0.39 -7.04
CA PHE A 24 6.91 -0.56 -7.78
C PHE A 24 5.69 0.13 -8.39
N PHE A 25 4.93 0.92 -7.63
CA PHE A 25 3.75 1.63 -8.14
C PHE A 25 4.08 2.66 -9.22
N GLN A 26 5.19 3.39 -9.07
CA GLN A 26 5.67 4.30 -10.12
C GLN A 26 6.02 3.53 -11.40
N SER A 27 6.72 2.40 -11.28
CA SER A 27 7.09 1.56 -12.42
C SER A 27 5.86 0.94 -13.09
N ALA A 28 4.89 0.49 -12.29
CA ALA A 28 3.61 -0.02 -12.76
C ALA A 28 2.82 1.05 -13.53
N LEU A 29 2.76 2.27 -12.99
CA LEU A 29 2.06 3.39 -13.62
C LEU A 29 2.62 3.71 -15.03
N HIS A 30 3.94 3.65 -15.21
CA HIS A 30 4.57 3.86 -16.53
C HIS A 30 4.23 2.75 -17.54
N ARG A 31 3.95 1.53 -17.06
CA ARG A 31 3.67 0.36 -17.90
C ARG A 31 2.20 0.21 -18.23
N MET A 32 1.30 0.69 -17.38
CA MET A 32 -0.14 0.68 -17.63
C MET A 32 -0.48 1.68 -18.74
N GLY A 33 -0.82 1.17 -19.92
CA GLY A 33 -1.26 1.99 -21.05
C GLY A 33 -2.60 2.67 -20.77
N TRP A 34 -2.56 3.96 -20.41
CA TRP A 34 -3.63 4.95 -20.40
C TRP A 34 -5.06 4.45 -20.07
N GLY A 35 -5.54 4.82 -18.87
CA GLY A 35 -6.93 4.60 -18.44
C GLY A 35 -7.18 5.08 -17.02
N SER A 36 -8.40 4.89 -16.52
CA SER A 36 -8.86 5.26 -15.18
C SER A 36 -8.02 4.71 -14.01
N ALA A 37 -7.25 3.64 -14.23
CA ALA A 37 -6.28 3.12 -13.25
C ALA A 37 -5.08 4.05 -12.99
N VAL A 38 -4.75 4.96 -13.92
CA VAL A 38 -3.68 5.95 -13.76
C VAL A 38 -3.94 6.85 -12.54
N THR A 39 -5.16 7.38 -12.42
CA THR A 39 -5.52 8.30 -11.32
C THR A 39 -5.43 7.61 -9.96
N ALA A 40 -5.79 6.34 -9.89
CA ALA A 40 -5.75 5.59 -8.64
C ALA A 40 -4.33 5.19 -8.24
N PHE A 41 -3.48 4.73 -9.17
CA PHE A 41 -2.06 4.50 -8.89
C PHE A 41 -1.34 5.80 -8.52
N GLN A 42 -1.66 6.93 -9.16
CA GLN A 42 -1.14 8.24 -8.76
C GLN A 42 -1.57 8.63 -7.34
N ARG A 43 -2.77 8.24 -6.91
CA ARG A 43 -3.25 8.50 -5.56
C ARG A 43 -2.54 7.61 -4.54
N LEU A 44 -2.36 6.33 -4.85
CA LEU A 44 -1.58 5.40 -4.03
C LEU A 44 -0.13 5.88 -3.86
N ILE A 45 0.55 6.28 -4.94
CA ILE A 45 1.91 6.84 -4.86
C ILE A 45 1.99 8.04 -3.90
N ARG A 46 0.94 8.89 -3.86
CA ARG A 46 0.86 10.02 -2.91
C ARG A 46 0.56 9.56 -1.47
N GLU A 47 -0.12 8.44 -1.29
CA GLU A 47 -0.34 7.82 0.01
C GLU A 47 0.98 7.24 0.54
N GLU A 48 1.72 6.49 -0.28
CA GLU A 48 3.08 6.01 0.04
C GLU A 48 4.04 7.14 0.42
N GLU A 49 3.99 8.27 -0.30
CA GLU A 49 4.79 9.46 0.04
C GLU A 49 4.52 9.97 1.45
N ARG A 50 3.26 9.93 1.90
CA ARG A 50 2.91 10.34 3.27
C ARG A 50 3.40 9.33 4.30
N HIS A 51 3.38 8.05 3.98
CA HIS A 51 3.90 7.00 4.86
C HIS A 51 5.41 7.19 5.04
N ILE A 52 6.14 7.38 3.94
CA ILE A 52 7.58 7.68 3.92
C ILE A 52 7.89 8.92 4.76
N GLU A 53 7.24 10.05 4.49
CA GLU A 53 7.48 11.30 5.22
C GLU A 53 7.22 11.15 6.73
N MET A 54 6.20 10.36 7.10
CA MET A 54 5.88 10.08 8.49
C MET A 54 6.96 9.24 9.16
N ILE A 55 7.42 8.17 8.51
CA ILE A 55 8.44 7.27 9.03
C ILE A 55 9.79 8.01 9.16
N GLU A 56 10.14 8.86 8.19
CA GLU A 56 11.34 9.69 8.25
C GLU A 56 11.33 10.66 9.45
N LYS A 57 10.18 11.28 9.75
CA LYS A 57 10.01 12.14 10.93
C LYS A 57 10.18 11.35 12.23
N ILE A 58 9.61 10.15 12.31
CA ILE A 58 9.78 9.24 13.47
C ILE A 58 11.26 8.90 13.66
N LEU A 59 11.95 8.47 12.60
CA LEU A 59 13.37 8.10 12.64
C LEU A 59 14.26 9.27 13.06
N SER A 60 13.98 10.46 12.52
CA SER A 60 14.69 11.68 12.91
C SER A 60 14.51 11.96 14.41
N GLY A 61 13.28 11.91 14.93
CA GLY A 61 13.02 12.11 16.35
C GLY A 61 13.76 11.10 17.24
N LEU A 62 13.67 9.82 16.91
CA LEU A 62 14.34 8.74 17.65
C LEU A 62 15.86 8.89 17.67
N SER A 63 16.46 9.31 16.55
CA SER A 63 17.91 9.48 16.40
C SER A 63 18.47 10.65 17.22
N HIS A 64 17.68 11.71 17.41
CA HIS A 64 18.04 12.86 18.25
C HIS A 64 17.71 12.63 19.74
N GLY A 65 17.23 11.44 20.12
CA GLY A 65 16.82 11.12 21.48
C GLY A 65 15.54 11.84 21.92
N ALA A 66 14.78 12.40 20.98
CA ALA A 66 13.49 12.99 21.27
C ALA A 66 12.50 11.90 21.71
N PRO A 67 11.50 12.24 22.55
CA PRO A 67 10.37 11.36 22.79
C PRO A 67 9.73 10.96 21.46
N PHE A 68 9.32 9.70 21.35
CA PHE A 68 8.55 9.27 20.20
C PHE A 68 7.29 10.14 20.09
N ASP A 69 7.14 10.81 18.96
CA ASP A 69 5.95 11.62 18.68
C ASP A 69 5.32 11.19 17.35
N PHE A 70 4.01 11.14 17.38
CA PHE A 70 3.17 10.71 16.26
C PHE A 70 2.01 11.69 16.21
N PRO A 71 1.84 12.42 15.09
CA PRO A 71 0.69 13.29 14.95
C PRO A 71 -0.57 12.42 15.06
N SER A 72 -1.51 12.83 15.90
CA SER A 72 -2.83 12.20 15.99
C SER A 72 -3.55 12.42 14.66
N LEU A 73 -3.32 11.55 13.69
CA LEU A 73 -4.07 11.55 12.44
C LEU A 73 -5.47 11.00 12.72
N SER A 74 -6.46 11.71 12.23
CA SER A 74 -7.85 11.30 12.35
C SER A 74 -8.06 9.98 11.58
N PRO A 75 -8.88 9.03 12.11
CA PRO A 75 -9.17 7.77 11.42
C PRO A 75 -9.81 7.95 10.03
N GLN A 76 -10.29 9.15 9.69
CA GLN A 76 -10.91 9.49 8.41
C GLN A 76 -9.90 9.93 7.33
N GLU A 77 -8.61 10.06 7.65
CA GLU A 77 -7.57 10.46 6.69
C GLU A 77 -7.10 9.33 5.76
N GLY A 78 -7.63 8.11 5.95
CA GLY A 78 -7.66 7.10 4.90
C GLY A 78 -8.53 7.64 3.76
N LEU A 79 -7.89 8.33 2.83
CA LEU A 79 -8.43 8.85 1.59
C LEU A 79 -9.31 7.76 0.96
N GLY A 80 -10.63 7.78 1.20
CA GLY A 80 -11.56 6.70 0.84
C GLY A 80 -11.44 6.26 -0.62
N ASN A 81 -11.75 4.99 -0.92
CA ASN A 81 -11.43 4.28 -2.17
C ASN A 81 -10.86 5.15 -3.31
N PRO A 82 -9.54 5.08 -3.60
CA PRO A 82 -8.92 5.88 -4.66
C PRO A 82 -9.48 5.57 -6.05
N PHE A 83 -10.11 4.41 -6.20
CA PHE A 83 -10.89 4.03 -7.36
C PHE A 83 -12.38 4.28 -7.13
N GLU A 84 -12.90 5.35 -7.75
CA GLU A 84 -14.34 5.48 -7.92
C GLU A 84 -14.91 4.27 -8.67
N GLU A 85 -16.13 3.82 -8.34
CA GLU A 85 -16.74 2.63 -8.98
C GLU A 85 -16.80 2.75 -10.51
N ARG A 86 -16.98 3.98 -11.02
CA ARG A 86 -16.87 4.28 -12.44
C ARG A 86 -15.49 3.98 -13.01
N ALA A 87 -14.44 4.44 -12.34
CA ALA A 87 -13.05 4.20 -12.73
C ALA A 87 -12.72 2.69 -12.73
N LYS A 88 -13.22 1.95 -11.73
CA LYS A 88 -13.11 0.48 -11.71
C LYS A 88 -13.76 -0.15 -12.94
N LYS A 89 -15.02 0.21 -13.23
CA LYS A 89 -15.77 -0.35 -14.36
C LYS A 89 -15.07 -0.08 -15.70
N GLU A 90 -14.69 1.17 -15.96
CA GLU A 90 -13.98 1.55 -17.18
C GLU A 90 -12.67 0.79 -17.36
N PHE A 91 -11.95 0.53 -16.26
CA PHE A 91 -10.73 -0.26 -16.28
C PHE A 91 -10.97 -1.73 -16.63
N PHE A 92 -11.97 -2.38 -16.02
CA PHE A 92 -12.29 -3.78 -16.31
C PHE A 92 -12.83 -3.98 -17.72
N ASP A 93 -13.67 -3.08 -18.22
CA ASP A 93 -14.19 -3.14 -19.59
C ASP A 93 -13.03 -3.14 -20.60
N ARG A 94 -12.00 -2.31 -20.38
CA ARG A 94 -10.79 -2.27 -21.22
C ARG A 94 -9.91 -3.51 -21.09
N CYS A 95 -9.84 -4.13 -19.91
CA CYS A 95 -9.08 -5.36 -19.72
C CYS A 95 -9.65 -6.54 -20.53
N LEU A 96 -10.98 -6.61 -20.71
CA LEU A 96 -11.63 -7.63 -21.55
C LEU A 96 -11.32 -7.47 -23.03
N GLU A 97 -11.16 -6.24 -23.50
CA GLU A 97 -10.92 -5.95 -24.92
C GLU A 97 -9.47 -6.23 -25.37
N GLY A 98 -8.50 -6.24 -24.44
CA GLY A 98 -7.07 -6.04 -24.77
C GLY A 98 -6.07 -7.19 -24.56
N SER A 99 -6.46 -8.37 -24.06
CA SER A 99 -5.50 -9.46 -23.73
C SER A 99 -4.40 -9.04 -22.74
N MET A 100 -4.82 -8.50 -21.58
CA MET A 100 -3.96 -7.78 -20.64
C MET A 100 -3.50 -8.66 -19.45
N VAL A 101 -2.77 -9.75 -19.74
CA VAL A 101 -2.07 -10.58 -18.73
C VAL A 101 -1.03 -9.79 -17.88
N PRO A 102 -0.29 -8.80 -18.43
CA PRO A 102 0.67 -8.01 -17.66
C PRO A 102 0.05 -7.24 -16.49
N GLU A 103 -1.17 -6.74 -16.66
CA GLU A 103 -1.90 -5.92 -15.69
C GLU A 103 -2.32 -6.76 -14.48
N VAL A 104 -2.81 -7.98 -14.71
CA VAL A 104 -3.14 -8.93 -13.63
C VAL A 104 -1.94 -9.18 -12.73
N THR A 105 -0.77 -9.36 -13.34
CA THR A 105 0.48 -9.58 -12.59
C THR A 105 0.85 -8.38 -11.74
N ILE A 106 0.62 -7.16 -12.24
CA ILE A 106 0.85 -5.93 -11.47
C ILE A 106 -0.07 -5.86 -10.26
N PHE A 107 -1.37 -6.10 -10.43
CA PHE A 107 -2.33 -6.05 -9.31
C PHE A 107 -2.10 -7.19 -8.29
N ASN A 108 -1.70 -8.39 -8.73
CA ASN A 108 -1.31 -9.47 -7.82
C ASN A 108 -0.05 -9.12 -7.02
N THR A 109 0.95 -8.53 -7.68
CA THR A 109 2.19 -8.12 -7.00
C THR A 109 1.91 -6.99 -6.01
N ALA A 110 1.09 -6.01 -6.39
CA ALA A 110 0.61 -4.96 -5.50
C ALA A 110 -0.08 -5.54 -4.27
N TRP A 111 -1.02 -6.47 -4.44
CA TRP A 111 -1.70 -7.13 -3.32
C TRP A 111 -0.72 -7.81 -2.37
N LEU A 112 0.29 -8.51 -2.89
CA LEU A 112 1.31 -9.18 -2.06
C LEU A 112 2.16 -8.18 -1.27
N ILE A 113 2.58 -7.07 -1.91
CA ILE A 113 3.33 -5.99 -1.25
C ILE A 113 2.52 -5.43 -0.07
N GLU A 114 1.28 -5.02 -0.32
CA GLU A 114 0.41 -4.42 0.70
C GLU A 114 0.11 -5.38 1.84
N LYS A 115 -0.10 -6.66 1.52
CA LYS A 115 -0.33 -7.70 2.51
C LYS A 115 0.90 -7.91 3.39
N ASP A 116 2.09 -8.01 2.81
CA ASP A 116 3.33 -8.20 3.56
C ASP A 116 3.62 -7.01 4.48
N LEU A 117 3.39 -5.78 3.99
CA LEU A 117 3.49 -4.54 4.76
C LEU A 117 2.49 -4.49 5.92
N SER A 118 1.21 -4.80 5.65
CA SER A 118 0.16 -4.78 6.67
C SER A 118 0.43 -5.79 7.79
N GLU A 119 0.83 -7.03 7.43
CA GLU A 119 1.19 -8.08 8.37
C GLU A 119 2.45 -7.73 9.18
N PHE A 120 3.45 -7.10 8.53
CA PHE A 120 4.64 -6.60 9.19
C PHE A 120 4.29 -5.56 10.27
N TYR A 121 3.50 -4.55 9.92
CA TYR A 121 3.12 -3.49 10.85
C TYR A 121 2.31 -4.02 12.03
N GLU A 122 1.33 -4.89 11.77
CA GLU A 122 0.57 -5.53 12.84
C GLU A 122 1.48 -6.35 13.78
N LYS A 123 2.42 -7.11 13.22
CA LYS A 123 3.35 -7.93 13.99
C LYS A 123 4.23 -7.06 14.88
N MET A 124 4.76 -5.95 14.35
CA MET A 124 5.59 -5.03 15.12
C MET A 124 4.78 -4.27 16.18
N ALA A 125 3.55 -3.89 15.88
CA ALA A 125 2.64 -3.27 16.84
C ALA A 125 2.36 -4.17 18.04
N ARG A 126 2.19 -5.49 17.85
CA ARG A 126 2.02 -6.46 18.95
C ARG A 126 3.24 -6.59 19.86
N GLN A 127 4.42 -6.18 19.39
CA GLN A 127 5.69 -6.29 20.10
C GLN A 127 6.22 -4.95 20.62
N THR A 128 5.43 -3.88 20.47
CA THR A 128 5.79 -2.51 20.79
C THR A 128 4.73 -1.93 21.74
N GLU A 129 5.08 -0.87 22.48
CA GLU A 129 4.19 -0.22 23.44
C GLU A 129 4.11 1.30 23.20
N GLY A 130 3.14 1.96 23.85
CA GLY A 130 2.94 3.40 23.79
C GLY A 130 2.65 3.94 22.40
N LYS A 131 3.04 5.19 22.15
CA LYS A 131 2.81 5.90 20.87
C LYS A 131 3.40 5.18 19.66
N ALA A 132 4.49 4.44 19.82
CA ALA A 132 5.08 3.67 18.72
C ALA A 132 4.18 2.51 18.28
N ARG A 133 3.49 1.86 19.23
CA ARG A 133 2.44 0.88 18.89
C ARG A 133 1.29 1.52 18.14
N GLU A 134 0.85 2.70 18.56
CA GLU A 134 -0.25 3.42 17.90
C GLU A 134 0.10 3.77 16.46
N ALA A 135 1.33 4.25 16.21
CA ALA A 135 1.83 4.53 14.87
C ALA A 135 1.83 3.29 13.96
N LEU A 136 2.32 2.15 14.48
CA LEU A 136 2.35 0.89 13.73
C LEU A 136 0.94 0.34 13.46
N ILE A 137 0.01 0.48 14.40
CA ILE A 137 -1.41 0.11 14.18
C ILE A 137 -2.01 1.01 13.09
N TYR A 138 -1.64 2.28 13.07
CA TYR A 138 -2.15 3.23 12.09
C TYR A 138 -1.65 2.89 10.68
N LEU A 139 -0.35 2.67 10.50
CA LEU A 139 0.23 2.21 9.24
C LEU A 139 -0.42 0.89 8.79
N ALA A 140 -0.54 -0.10 9.68
CA ALA A 140 -1.20 -1.37 9.36
C ALA A 140 -2.62 -1.20 8.78
N ARG A 141 -3.40 -0.23 9.29
CA ARG A 141 -4.77 0.03 8.81
C ARG A 141 -4.81 0.66 7.42
N TRP A 142 -3.82 1.47 7.07
CA TRP A 142 -3.67 2.01 5.73
C TRP A 142 -3.34 0.90 4.74
N GLU A 143 -2.34 0.07 5.05
CA GLU A 143 -1.97 -1.04 4.17
C GLU A 143 -3.07 -2.09 4.06
N GLN A 144 -3.85 -2.34 5.11
CA GLN A 144 -5.06 -3.19 5.00
C GLN A 144 -6.10 -2.63 4.04
N SER A 145 -6.20 -1.30 3.95
CA SER A 145 -7.12 -0.64 3.03
C SER A 145 -6.64 -0.79 1.58
N HIS A 146 -5.32 -0.65 1.35
CA HIS A 146 -4.70 -0.92 0.06
C HIS A 146 -4.78 -2.41 -0.33
N GLU A 147 -4.46 -3.31 0.61
CA GLU A 147 -4.56 -4.76 0.43
C GLU A 147 -5.98 -5.16 0.00
N LYS A 148 -7.00 -4.66 0.70
CA LYS A 148 -8.39 -4.94 0.37
C LYS A 148 -8.73 -4.46 -1.04
N LEU A 149 -8.28 -3.27 -1.42
CA LEU A 149 -8.48 -2.72 -2.75
C LEU A 149 -7.86 -3.64 -3.82
N PHE A 150 -6.59 -4.01 -3.69
CA PHE A 150 -5.93 -4.87 -4.68
C PHE A 150 -6.49 -6.29 -4.70
N ARG A 151 -6.95 -6.82 -3.55
CA ARG A 151 -7.66 -8.09 -3.48
C ARG A 151 -8.98 -8.05 -4.28
N GLU A 152 -9.76 -6.97 -4.16
CA GLU A 152 -10.97 -6.79 -4.97
C GLU A 152 -10.67 -6.83 -6.47
N PHE A 153 -9.56 -6.23 -6.92
CA PHE A 153 -9.14 -6.30 -8.31
C PHE A 153 -8.70 -7.70 -8.73
N ARG A 154 -7.86 -8.34 -7.92
CA ARG A 154 -7.43 -9.72 -8.11
C ARG A 154 -8.61 -10.68 -8.28
N ASP A 155 -9.56 -10.64 -7.35
CA ASP A 155 -10.71 -11.55 -7.34
C ASP A 155 -11.60 -11.34 -8.58
N LYS A 156 -11.76 -10.07 -9.01
CA LYS A 156 -12.46 -9.76 -10.27
C LYS A 156 -11.71 -10.27 -11.50
N PHE A 157 -10.38 -10.16 -11.53
CA PHE A 157 -9.60 -10.76 -12.61
C PHE A 157 -9.77 -12.28 -12.64
N ASP A 158 -9.62 -12.96 -11.50
CA ASP A 158 -9.82 -14.41 -11.39
C ASP A 158 -11.20 -14.82 -11.93
N GLU A 159 -12.26 -14.09 -11.57
CA GLU A 159 -13.63 -14.30 -12.09
C GLU A 159 -13.69 -14.11 -13.62
N MET A 160 -13.12 -13.02 -14.15
CA MET A 160 -13.14 -12.73 -15.58
C MET A 160 -12.41 -13.80 -16.40
N TYR A 161 -11.19 -14.19 -16.01
CA TYR A 161 -10.40 -15.20 -16.71
C TYR A 161 -11.01 -16.60 -16.61
N SER A 162 -11.72 -16.91 -15.51
CA SER A 162 -12.44 -18.19 -15.39
C SER A 162 -13.58 -18.36 -16.42
N ARG A 163 -14.09 -17.25 -16.97
CA ARG A 163 -15.21 -17.21 -17.93
C ARG A 163 -14.76 -17.14 -19.39
N ILE A 164 -13.47 -16.93 -19.65
CA ILE A 164 -12.94 -16.93 -21.01
C ILE A 164 -12.96 -18.38 -21.51
N PRO A 165 -13.61 -18.69 -22.65
CA PRO A 165 -13.51 -20.00 -23.25
C PRO A 165 -12.05 -20.20 -23.67
N TRP A 166 -11.33 -21.06 -22.94
CA TRP A 166 -10.01 -21.52 -23.33
C TRP A 166 -10.19 -22.37 -24.58
N GLY A 167 -10.03 -21.74 -25.76
CA GLY A 167 -10.17 -22.40 -27.05
C GLY A 167 -9.24 -23.61 -27.12
N GLY A 168 -9.81 -24.78 -27.38
CA GLY A 168 -9.11 -25.96 -27.88
C GLY A 168 -9.09 -25.99 -29.40
#